data_AF-A0A7J3F9I8-F1
#
_entry.id   AF-A0A7J3F9I8-F1
#
_cell.length_a   1.000
_cell.length_b   1.000
_cell.length_c   1.000
_cell.angle_alpha   90.00
_cell.angle_beta   90.00
_cell.angle_gamma   90.00
#
_symmetry.space_group_name_H-M   'P 1'
#
loop_
_entity.id
_entity.type
_entity.pdbx_description
1 polymer ?
#
loop_
_entity_poly.entity_id
_entity_poly.type
_entity_poly.pdbx_seq_one_letter_code
_entity_poly.pdbx_strand_id
1 'polypeptide(L)' 'MFKNFNPNALGFHASFHETIDLANLGGFEGIDLNIPEIMDLLKRRSVSDIKNLLGELRLGGWALPVDFRGSEKK' A
#
# COMPACT_ATOMS: atom_id res chain seq x y z
N MET A 1 -13.20 10.27 8.00
CA MET A 1 -13.10 9.74 6.63
C MET A 1 -12.11 10.62 5.89
N PHE A 2 -11.13 10.06 5.18
CA PHE A 2 -10.09 10.83 4.47
C PHE A 2 -9.99 10.35 3.02
N LYS A 3 -9.44 11.17 2.14
CA LYS A 3 -9.29 10.83 0.72
C LYS A 3 -8.13 9.84 0.56
N ASN A 4 -8.45 8.57 0.33
CA ASN A 4 -7.47 7.49 0.24
C ASN A 4 -7.17 7.09 -1.21
N PHE A 5 -5.91 6.86 -1.54
CA PHE A 5 -5.45 6.48 -2.87
C PHE A 5 -5.19 4.98 -2.98
N ASN A 6 -5.76 4.36 -4.02
CA ASN A 6 -5.51 2.96 -4.37
C ASN A 6 -5.34 2.85 -5.89
N PRO A 7 -4.11 2.69 -6.39
CA PRO A 7 -3.83 2.51 -7.83
C PRO A 7 -4.58 1.32 -8.45
N ASN A 8 -4.69 0.20 -7.71
CA ASN A 8 -5.35 -1.01 -8.21
C ASN A 8 -6.85 -0.80 -8.42
N ALA A 9 -7.49 0.04 -7.60
CA ALA A 9 -8.89 0.43 -7.79
C ALA A 9 -9.11 1.26 -9.07
N LEU A 10 -8.05 1.87 -9.59
CA LEU A 10 -8.05 2.62 -10.85
C LEU A 10 -7.54 1.77 -12.04
N GLY A 11 -7.23 0.49 -11.83
CA GLY A 11 -6.86 -0.45 -12.90
C GLY A 11 -5.40 -0.39 -13.34
N PHE A 12 -4.50 0.22 -12.55
CA PHE A 12 -3.07 0.22 -12.83
C PHE A 12 -2.25 -0.09 -11.59
N HIS A 13 -0.99 -0.46 -11.82
CA HIS A 13 -0.03 -0.76 -10.76
C HIS A 13 0.98 0.37 -10.66
N ALA A 14 1.38 0.68 -9.43
CA ALA A 14 2.47 1.59 -9.11
C ALA A 14 3.25 0.97 -7.95
N SER A 15 4.56 1.15 -7.93
CA SER A 15 5.39 0.80 -6.78
C SER A 15 5.01 1.64 -5.56
N PHE A 16 5.50 1.26 -4.39
CA PHE A 16 5.26 1.99 -3.14
C PHE A 16 5.69 3.47 -3.23
N HIS A 17 6.84 3.74 -3.85
CA HIS A 17 7.35 5.10 -4.00
C HIS A 17 6.49 5.90 -4.99
N GLU A 18 6.18 5.33 -6.16
CA GLU A 18 5.30 5.97 -7.14
C GLU A 18 3.90 6.22 -6.56
N THR A 19 3.40 5.30 -5.72
CA THR A 19 2.10 5.45 -5.05
C THR A 19 2.10 6.64 -4.10
N ILE A 20 3.17 6.83 -3.33
CA ILE A 20 3.34 8.01 -2.46
C ILE A 20 3.39 9.29 -3.30
N ASP A 21 4.21 9.32 -4.36
CA ASP A 21 4.36 10.48 -5.22
C ASP A 21 3.02 10.87 -5.88
N LEU A 22 2.29 9.88 -6.40
CA LEU A 22 0.97 10.08 -7.01
C LEU A 22 -0.09 10.51 -5.98
N ALA A 23 -0.05 9.95 -4.77
CA ALA A 23 -0.95 10.36 -3.70
C ALA A 23 -0.75 11.83 -3.32
N ASN A 24 0.51 12.25 -3.16
CA ASN A 24 0.86 13.64 -2.88
C ASN A 24 0.47 14.58 -4.04
N LEU A 25 0.77 14.20 -5.28
CA LEU A 25 0.39 14.96 -6.48
C LEU A 25 -1.14 15.11 -6.60
N GLY A 26 -1.89 14.06 -6.27
CA GLY A 26 -3.35 14.03 -6.32
C GLY A 26 -4.06 14.61 -5.09
N GLY A 27 -3.32 15.14 -4.11
CA GLY A 27 -3.86 15.69 -2.86
C GLY A 27 -4.64 14.65 -2.04
N PHE A 28 -4.16 13.41 -2.02
CA PHE A 28 -4.69 12.35 -1.16
C PHE A 28 -4.07 12.43 0.23
N GLU A 29 -4.79 11.95 1.23
CA GLU A 29 -4.40 11.99 2.63
C GLU A 29 -3.91 10.61 3.12
N GLY A 30 -4.01 9.58 2.29
CA GLY A 30 -3.52 8.25 2.60
C GLY A 30 -3.47 7.32 1.40
N ILE A 31 -2.89 6.14 1.62
CA ILE A 31 -2.67 5.12 0.60
C ILE A 31 -3.04 3.73 1.11
N ASP A 32 -3.47 2.86 0.19
CA ASP A 32 -3.55 1.42 0.46
C ASP A 32 -2.18 0.76 0.34
N LEU A 33 -1.87 -0.15 1.28
CA LEU A 33 -0.60 -0.88 1.25
C LEU A 33 -0.68 -2.13 0.38
N ASN A 34 0.32 -2.27 -0.49
CA ASN A 34 0.63 -3.52 -1.16
C ASN A 34 1.49 -4.40 -0.24
N ILE A 35 0.86 -5.31 0.50
CA ILE A 35 1.55 -6.12 1.53
C ILE A 35 2.74 -6.93 0.99
N PRO A 36 2.63 -7.66 -0.13
CA PRO A 36 3.78 -8.34 -0.73
C PRO A 36 4.98 -7.42 -0.95
N GLU A 37 4.75 -6.22 -1.49
CA GLU A 37 5.81 -5.24 -1.75
C GLU A 37 6.41 -4.69 -0.45
N ILE A 38 5.58 -4.34 0.54
CA ILE A 38 6.04 -3.87 1.85
C ILE A 38 6.88 -4.94 2.56
N MET A 39 6.46 -6.21 2.49
CA MET A 39 7.22 -7.33 3.05
C MET A 39 8.60 -7.46 2.40
N ASP A 40 8.71 -7.25 1.09
CA ASP A 40 10.00 -7.26 0.40
C ASP A 40 10.88 -6.05 0.74
N LEU A 41 10.28 -4.87 0.91
CA LEU A 41 11.00 -3.67 1.35
C LEU A 41 11.54 -3.83 2.77
N LEU A 42 10.76 -4.42 3.68
CA LEU A 42 11.16 -4.64 5.08
C LEU A 42 12.29 -5.67 5.25
N LYS A 43 12.58 -6.50 4.24
CA LYS A 43 13.79 -7.34 4.24
C LYS A 43 15.07 -6.53 4.14
N ARG A 44 14.99 -5.29 3.62
CA ARG A 44 16.14 -4.44 3.29
C ARG A 44 16.16 -3.12 4.06
N ARG A 45 15.02 -2.70 4.61
CA ARG A 45 14.82 -1.42 5.28
C ARG A 45 14.12 -1.62 6.61
N SER A 46 14.35 -0.71 7.55
CA SER A 46 13.65 -0.74 8.83
C SER A 46 12.22 -0.20 8.69
N VAL A 47 11.36 -0.56 9.64
CA VAL A 47 10.00 0.01 9.73
C VAL A 47 10.04 1.54 9.83
N SER A 48 11.04 2.09 10.53
CA SER A 48 11.22 3.53 10.67
C SER A 48 11.49 4.19 9.31
N ASP A 49 12.29 3.57 8.45
CA ASP A 49 12.55 4.10 7.10
C ASP A 49 11.28 4.15 6.26
N ILE A 50 10.44 3.11 6.34
CA ILE A 50 9.17 3.06 5.62
C ILE A 50 8.20 4.13 6.14
N LYS A 51 8.13 4.33 7.46
CA LYS A 51 7.33 5.42 8.05
C LYS A 51 7.81 6.79 7.61
N ASN A 52 9.13 7.00 7.55
CA ASN A 52 9.70 8.26 7.07
C ASN A 52 9.38 8.50 5.60
N LEU A 53 9.35 7.45 4.77
CA LEU A 53 8.95 7.56 3.35
C LEU A 53 7.46 7.91 3.19
N LEU A 54 6.60 7.36 4.04
CA LEU A 54 5.16 7.70 4.06
C LEU A 54 4.92 9.18 4.39
N GLY A 55 5.76 9.79 5.23
CA GLY A 55 5.58 11.17 5.68
C GLY A 55 4.25 11.35 6.41
N GLU A 56 3.44 12.31 5.96
CA GLU A 56 2.13 12.64 6.54
C GLU A 56 0.98 11.76 6.00
N LEU A 57 1.24 10.91 5.00
CA LEU A 57 0.22 10.04 4.44
C LEU A 57 -0.21 8.97 5.44
N ARG A 58 -1.52 8.79 5.54
CA ARG A 58 -2.15 7.81 6.43
C ARG A 58 -2.23 6.45 5.76
N LEU A 59 -2.17 5.39 6.57
CA LEU A 59 -2.46 4.05 6.09
C LEU A 59 -3.97 3.88 5.96
N GLY A 60 -4.42 3.57 4.74
CA GLY A 60 -5.81 3.25 4.42
C GLY A 60 -6.14 1.82 4.80
N GLY A 61 -6.15 0.94 3.81
CA GLY A 61 -6.36 -0.48 3.96
C GLY A 61 -5.29 -1.31 3.27
N TRP A 62 -5.44 -2.61 3.36
CA TRP A 62 -4.66 -3.58 2.60
C TRP A 62 -5.48 -4.84 2.37
N ALA A 63 -5.19 -5.54 1.27
CA ALA A 63 -5.76 -6.85 1.04
C ALA A 63 -5.21 -7.86 2.04
N LEU A 64 -6.06 -8.80 2.49
CA LEU A 64 -5.62 -9.87 3.37
C LEU A 64 -4.53 -10.70 2.67
N PRO A 65 -3.34 -10.87 3.28
CA PRO A 65 -2.22 -11.58 2.66
C PRO A 65 -2.37 -13.12 2.74
N VAL A 66 -3.61 -13.60 2.89
CA VAL A 66 -3.94 -15.01 3.05
C VAL A 66 -5.15 -15.33 2.20
N ASP A 67 -5.13 -16.49 1.55
CA ASP A 67 -6.32 -17.04 0.92
C ASP A 67 -7.23 -17.58 2.01
N PHE A 68 -8.20 -16.76 2.43
CA PHE A 68 -9.16 -17.15 3.47
C PHE A 68 -10.08 -18.28 3.01
N ARG A 69 -10.31 -18.43 1.70
CA ARG A 69 -11.27 -19.42 1.17
C ARG A 69 -10.69 -20.83 1.16
N GLY A 70 -9.36 -20.95 1.24
CA GLY A 70 -8.66 -22.23 1.21
C GLY A 70 -8.97 -23.04 -0.05
N SER A 71 -8.25 -24.14 -0.24
CA SER A 71 -8.61 -25.11 -1.26
C SER A 71 -9.88 -25.87 -0.83
N GLU A 72 -11.07 -25.30 -1.04
CA GLU A 72 -12.24 -26.12 -1.29
C GLU A 72 -11.92 -26.96 -2.53
N LYS A 73 -11.48 -28.21 -2.30
CA LYS A 73 -11.40 -29.20 -3.37
C LYS A 73 -12.83 -29.37 -3.90
N LYS A 74 -13.07 -28.84 -5.10
CA LYS A 74 -14.17 -29.30 -5.95
C LYS A 74 -13.92 -30.74 -6.39
#